data_AF-A0A059X0W9-F1
#
_entry.id   AF-A0A059X0W9-F1
#
_cell.length_a   1.000
_cell.length_b   1.000
_cell.length_c   1.000
_cell.angle_alpha   90.00
_cell.angle_beta   90.00
_cell.angle_gamma   90.00
#
_symmetry.space_group_name_H-M   'P 1'
#
loop_
_entity.id
_entity.type
_entity.pdbx_description
1 polymer ?
#
loop_
_entity_poly.entity_id
_entity_poly.type
_entity_poly.pdbx_seq_one_letter_code
_entity_poly.pdbx_strand_id
1 'polypeptide(L)'
;QAAIVYDHEQLFAFLITDKDFDLVSARATLAALLPSYMQPNDYQLIATMPLTSNGKVDKKQLLKTRSQPVTEAAVTNDHSKTFIAICAEVLKKPVTEVVLSASFLEQGGTSLTILKLLSKLKSTFKATITMQALFEAPSLQAIYDMLNVGVQNTREHNMLQDAAMILPVNDLRPVSSSINHVLLTGATGFLGVNLLIKLLTFTDITIHCLVRASNPQEALQRLQRAYYKYTSLPWPSQRVQVMTGDLALPALGLDEKTYTMLSTTIDAIYHCGAAVNHVYTYAMLRPTNVTGTLNIIAFAQTHHAKPIHYISTIDTVLSGDASFDSEAVPLTDCQINFGYVQSKWTAEKLLANAQVPTIVYRPGNITGHSLSGQCEPDKNHALALLKACLDSGTAPQQEAELEMTPVDLLSEMIIKLSLQTPEATHVYYNLHNPHSLQWQDYIWMLNGLGYPIELIAYEQWYRDTFAAINDKHPLYPFKAVYEANEVAKLDLPYAKIKRTRIDAMLKKLDIRHIQDYQPLILRYLEFLTQSGFLGMAA
;
A
#
# COMPACT_ATOMS: atom_id res chain seq x y z
N GLN A 1 6.02 -1.29 36.62
CA GLN A 1 4.74 -1.78 37.20
C GLN A 1 3.60 -1.38 36.27
N ALA A 2 2.52 -2.16 36.20
CA ALA A 2 1.37 -1.85 35.35
C ALA A 2 0.05 -2.15 36.07
N ALA A 3 -0.95 -1.30 35.89
CA ALA A 3 -2.33 -1.55 36.30
C ALA A 3 -3.29 -1.35 35.14
N ILE A 4 -4.17 -2.33 34.92
CA ILE A 4 -5.18 -2.30 33.86
C ILE A 4 -6.53 -1.98 34.49
N VAL A 5 -7.20 -0.95 33.98
CA VAL A 5 -8.49 -0.47 34.47
C VAL A 5 -9.48 -0.50 33.30
N TYR A 6 -10.62 -1.13 33.51
CA TYR A 6 -11.73 -1.11 32.56
C TYR A 6 -12.69 0.03 32.92
N ASP A 7 -12.99 0.90 31.97
CA ASP A 7 -13.92 2.01 32.12
C ASP A 7 -14.58 2.34 30.77
N HIS A 8 -15.87 2.68 30.76
CA HIS A 8 -16.63 3.00 29.54
C HIS A 8 -16.35 2.06 28.33
N GLU A 9 -16.47 0.75 28.55
CA GLU A 9 -16.24 -0.29 27.54
C GLU A 9 -14.81 -0.41 26.98
N GLN A 10 -13.84 0.25 27.60
CA GLN A 10 -12.44 0.26 27.16
C GLN A 10 -11.48 -0.15 28.29
N LEU A 11 -10.32 -0.71 27.92
CA LEU A 11 -9.24 -1.04 28.83
C LEU A 11 -8.13 0.00 28.77
N PHE A 12 -7.67 0.47 29.94
CA PHE A 12 -6.61 1.47 30.10
C PHE A 12 -5.45 0.89 30.89
N ALA A 13 -4.21 1.11 30.45
CA ALA A 13 -3.02 0.73 31.20
C ALA A 13 -2.30 1.94 31.81
N PHE A 14 -2.07 1.90 33.11
CA PHE A 14 -1.28 2.87 33.86
C PHE A 14 0.06 2.25 34.22
N LEU A 15 1.15 2.89 33.80
CA LEU A 15 2.49 2.32 33.78
C LEU A 15 3.45 3.15 34.61
N ILE A 16 4.27 2.47 35.40
CA ILE A 16 5.47 3.04 36.03
C ILE A 16 6.65 2.33 35.40
N THR A 17 7.48 3.07 34.68
CA THR A 17 8.68 2.54 34.02
C THR A 17 9.93 3.16 34.62
N ASP A 18 11.05 2.44 34.56
CA ASP A 18 12.37 3.01 34.87
C ASP A 18 12.82 3.90 33.69
N LYS A 19 13.78 4.80 33.94
CA LYS A 19 14.19 5.85 32.97
C LYS A 19 14.65 5.33 31.60
N ASP A 20 15.08 4.06 31.53
CA ASP A 20 15.59 3.43 30.30
C ASP A 20 14.54 2.53 29.61
N PHE A 21 13.29 2.51 30.11
CA PHE A 21 12.23 1.64 29.59
C PHE A 21 11.07 2.47 29.02
N ASP A 22 10.97 2.48 27.69
CA ASP A 22 10.03 3.31 26.94
C ASP A 22 8.62 2.68 26.80
N LEU A 23 7.67 3.50 26.34
CA LEU A 23 6.27 3.08 26.15
C LEU A 23 6.11 2.00 25.08
N VAL A 24 6.98 1.98 24.07
CA VAL A 24 6.96 0.99 22.99
C VAL A 24 7.33 -0.39 23.54
N SER A 25 8.40 -0.45 24.33
CA SER A 25 8.84 -1.67 25.01
C SER A 25 7.80 -2.14 26.02
N ALA A 26 7.20 -1.23 26.78
CA ALA A 26 6.14 -1.56 27.73
C ALA A 26 4.88 -2.14 27.05
N ARG A 27 4.50 -1.60 25.88
CA ARG A 27 3.39 -2.12 25.08
C ARG A 27 3.68 -3.52 24.55
N ALA A 28 4.87 -3.75 23.99
CA ALA A 28 5.28 -5.06 23.50
C ALA A 28 5.31 -6.10 24.63
N THR A 29 5.83 -5.73 25.80
CA THR A 29 5.83 -6.60 26.99
C THR A 29 4.42 -6.93 27.47
N LEU A 30 3.50 -5.96 27.51
CA LEU A 30 2.12 -6.20 27.91
C LEU A 30 1.34 -7.02 26.88
N ALA A 31 1.57 -6.81 25.58
CA ALA A 31 0.95 -7.60 24.53
C ALA A 31 1.39 -9.08 24.56
N ALA A 32 2.61 -9.35 25.00
CA ALA A 32 3.11 -10.71 25.21
C ALA A 32 2.56 -11.37 26.49
N LEU A 33 2.19 -10.58 27.50
CA LEU A 33 1.70 -11.07 28.81
C LEU A 33 0.17 -11.16 28.91
N LEU A 34 -0.57 -10.44 28.06
CA LEU A 34 -2.03 -10.32 28.13
C LEU A 34 -2.70 -11.03 26.95
N PRO A 35 -3.82 -11.74 27.18
CA PRO A 35 -4.69 -12.21 26.11
C PRO A 35 -5.16 -11.05 25.22
N SER A 36 -5.45 -11.32 23.94
CA SER A 36 -5.83 -10.30 22.95
C SER A 36 -7.02 -9.42 23.37
N TYR A 37 -7.98 -9.97 24.12
CA TYR A 37 -9.16 -9.24 24.64
C TYR A 37 -8.89 -8.45 25.93
N MET A 38 -7.72 -8.60 26.54
CA MET A 38 -7.26 -7.85 27.72
C MET A 38 -6.21 -6.80 27.37
N GLN A 39 -5.93 -6.61 26.07
CA GLN A 39 -5.00 -5.59 25.61
C GLN A 39 -5.62 -4.19 25.79
N PRO A 40 -4.94 -3.27 26.49
CA PRO A 40 -5.40 -1.90 26.67
C PRO A 40 -5.52 -1.14 25.34
N ASN A 41 -6.56 -0.33 25.23
CA ASN A 41 -6.75 0.61 24.12
C ASN A 41 -5.83 1.83 24.25
N ASP A 42 -5.44 2.17 25.48
CA ASP A 42 -4.63 3.35 25.77
C ASP A 42 -3.67 3.11 26.96
N TYR A 43 -2.55 3.83 26.96
CA TYR A 43 -1.41 3.63 27.88
C TYR A 43 -0.92 4.97 28.42
N GLN A 44 -0.88 5.11 29.74
CA GLN A 44 -0.45 6.32 30.42
C GLN A 44 0.71 6.04 31.38
N LEU A 45 1.79 6.83 31.29
CA LEU A 45 2.84 6.82 32.31
C LEU A 45 2.39 7.62 33.54
N ILE A 46 2.60 7.06 34.73
CA ILE A 46 2.33 7.69 36.02
C ILE A 46 3.59 7.63 36.88
N ALA A 47 3.80 8.65 37.71
CA ALA A 47 4.98 8.73 38.57
C ALA A 47 4.93 7.72 39.73
N THR A 48 3.74 7.48 40.29
CA THR A 48 3.53 6.57 41.41
C THR A 48 2.17 5.89 41.33
N MET A 49 2.06 4.67 41.88
CA MET A 49 0.81 3.91 41.87
C MET A 49 -0.06 4.39 43.03
N PRO A 50 -1.21 5.05 42.79
CA PRO A 50 -2.09 5.45 43.89
C PRO A 50 -2.68 4.21 44.55
N LEU A 51 -2.60 4.16 45.87
CA LEU A 51 -3.14 3.07 46.69
C LEU A 51 -4.23 3.63 47.61
N THR A 52 -5.28 2.85 47.79
CA THR A 52 -6.33 3.06 48.81
C THR A 52 -5.74 2.90 50.22
N SER A 53 -6.47 3.33 51.25
CA SER A 53 -6.09 3.15 52.66
C SER A 53 -5.84 1.69 53.07
N ASN A 54 -6.34 0.73 52.29
CA ASN A 54 -6.13 -0.70 52.47
C ASN A 54 -5.02 -1.28 51.58
N GLY A 55 -4.18 -0.44 50.96
CA GLY A 55 -3.01 -0.87 50.16
C GLY A 55 -3.32 -1.42 48.76
N LYS A 56 -4.58 -1.39 48.30
CA LYS A 56 -4.97 -1.79 46.93
C LYS A 56 -4.88 -0.61 45.97
N VAL A 57 -4.60 -0.86 44.68
CA VAL A 57 -4.62 0.16 43.61
C VAL A 57 -5.95 0.93 43.58
N ASP A 58 -5.87 2.26 43.68
CA ASP A 58 -7.02 3.15 43.62
C ASP A 58 -7.39 3.49 42.16
N LYS A 59 -8.29 2.68 41.60
CA LYS A 59 -8.78 2.82 40.22
C LYS A 59 -9.49 4.16 39.98
N LYS A 60 -10.17 4.73 40.97
CA LYS A 60 -10.88 6.01 40.82
C LYS A 60 -9.90 7.16 40.72
N GLN A 61 -8.81 7.11 41.49
CA GLN A 61 -7.76 8.12 41.42
C GLN A 61 -6.99 8.06 40.10
N LEU A 62 -6.74 6.86 39.55
CA LEU A 62 -6.16 6.67 38.22
C LEU A 62 -7.04 7.23 37.08
N LEU A 63 -8.34 7.00 37.12
CA LEU A 63 -9.24 7.55 36.10
C LEU A 63 -9.37 9.07 36.21
N LYS A 64 -9.23 9.64 37.42
CA LYS A 64 -9.20 11.10 37.63
C LYS A 64 -7.94 11.76 37.07
N THR A 65 -6.78 11.10 37.05
CA THR A 65 -5.56 11.64 36.42
C THR A 65 -5.68 11.79 34.90
N ARG A 66 -6.69 11.19 34.28
CA ARG A 66 -7.04 11.36 32.85
C ARG A 66 -7.88 12.62 32.58
N SER A 67 -8.67 13.06 33.57
CA SER A 67 -9.73 14.07 33.40
C SER A 67 -9.33 15.48 33.83
N GLN A 68 -8.04 15.84 33.81
CA GLN A 68 -7.63 17.19 34.21
C GLN A 68 -7.74 18.16 33.01
N PRO A 69 -8.48 19.28 33.16
CA PRO A 69 -8.35 20.42 32.25
C PRO A 69 -6.92 20.97 32.33
N VAL A 70 -6.52 21.75 31.31
CA VAL A 70 -5.18 22.36 31.14
C VAL A 70 -4.49 22.60 32.49
N THR A 71 -3.52 21.76 32.84
CA THR A 71 -2.63 22.05 33.96
C THR A 71 -1.58 23.05 33.47
N GLU A 72 -1.34 24.09 34.28
CA GLU A 72 -0.35 25.14 34.04
C GLU A 72 1.07 24.59 33.72
N ALA A 73 1.35 23.32 34.03
CA ALA A 73 2.62 22.66 33.77
C ALA A 73 2.89 22.29 32.29
N ALA A 74 1.87 22.21 31.42
CA ALA A 74 2.04 21.87 29.99
C ALA A 74 2.25 23.09 29.08
N VAL A 75 2.04 24.30 29.59
CA VAL A 75 2.09 25.56 28.82
C VAL A 75 3.38 26.32 29.13
N THR A 76 4.52 25.79 28.69
CA THR A 76 5.84 26.33 29.05
C THR A 76 6.43 27.30 28.02
N ASN A 77 5.93 27.37 26.79
CA ASN A 77 6.45 28.24 25.73
C ASN A 77 5.37 28.90 24.86
N ASP A 78 5.72 29.99 24.14
CA ASP A 78 4.76 30.74 23.31
C ASP A 78 4.22 29.93 22.12
N HIS A 79 4.95 28.88 21.70
CA HIS A 79 4.52 27.93 20.67
C HIS A 79 3.32 27.09 21.12
N SER A 80 3.31 26.57 22.35
CA SER A 80 2.18 25.75 22.85
C SER A 80 0.95 26.60 23.08
N LYS A 81 1.10 27.82 23.59
CA LYS A 81 0.00 28.80 23.72
C LYS A 81 -0.66 29.09 22.37
N THR A 82 0.15 29.28 21.34
CA THR A 82 -0.32 29.53 19.96
C THR A 82 -1.06 28.32 19.40
N PHE A 83 -0.55 27.11 19.62
CA PHE A 83 -1.20 25.87 19.19
C PHE A 83 -2.57 25.67 19.86
N ILE A 84 -2.64 25.87 21.18
CA ILE A 84 -3.89 25.75 21.95
C ILE A 84 -4.89 26.81 21.50
N ALA A 85 -4.45 28.05 21.25
CA ALA A 85 -5.31 29.12 20.75
C ALA A 85 -5.92 28.78 19.39
N ILE A 86 -5.13 28.20 18.47
CA ILE A 86 -5.63 27.72 17.18
C ILE A 86 -6.66 26.60 17.36
N CYS A 87 -6.39 25.63 18.24
CA CYS A 87 -7.34 24.55 18.52
C CYS A 87 -8.66 25.08 19.11
N ALA A 88 -8.59 26.02 20.05
CA ALA A 88 -9.74 26.67 20.67
C ALA A 88 -10.58 27.44 19.63
N GLU A 89 -9.93 28.22 18.76
CA GLU A 89 -10.57 28.98 17.69
C GLU A 89 -11.33 28.05 16.74
N VAL A 90 -10.69 26.96 16.31
CA VAL A 90 -11.27 26.04 15.34
C VAL A 90 -12.42 25.23 15.95
N LEU A 91 -12.30 24.80 17.20
CA LEU A 91 -13.33 24.08 17.95
C LEU A 91 -14.44 25.00 18.47
N LYS A 92 -14.31 26.33 18.29
CA LYS A 92 -15.25 27.35 18.76
C LYS A 92 -15.56 27.23 20.25
N LYS A 93 -14.52 27.01 21.07
CA LYS A 93 -14.65 26.91 22.53
C LYS A 93 -13.55 27.70 23.25
N PRO A 94 -13.74 28.06 24.53
CA PRO A 94 -12.72 28.74 25.30
C PRO A 94 -11.42 27.95 25.39
N VAL A 95 -10.28 28.66 25.42
CA VAL A 95 -8.93 28.06 25.55
C VAL A 95 -8.83 27.16 26.78
N THR A 96 -9.50 27.52 27.88
CA THR A 96 -9.56 26.76 29.13
C THR A 96 -10.26 25.40 29.02
N GLU A 97 -11.03 25.18 27.96
CA GLU A 97 -11.78 23.94 27.69
C GLU A 97 -11.10 23.04 26.63
N VAL A 98 -9.92 23.43 26.16
CA VAL A 98 -9.10 22.59 25.28
C VAL A 98 -8.29 21.62 26.14
N VAL A 99 -8.44 20.32 25.92
CA VAL A 99 -7.76 19.27 26.69
C VAL A 99 -6.65 18.69 25.83
N LEU A 100 -5.38 18.90 26.22
CA LEU A 100 -4.23 18.45 25.41
C LEU A 100 -4.11 16.93 25.32
N SER A 101 -4.56 16.20 26.35
CA SER A 101 -4.52 14.74 26.42
C SER A 101 -5.68 14.05 25.66
N ALA A 102 -6.68 14.80 25.21
CA ALA A 102 -7.79 14.27 24.41
C ALA A 102 -7.54 14.54 22.92
N SER A 103 -8.07 13.69 22.05
CA SER A 103 -8.00 13.89 20.60
C SER A 103 -8.80 15.12 20.16
N PHE A 104 -8.53 15.62 18.95
CA PHE A 104 -9.28 16.74 18.38
C PHE A 104 -10.76 16.38 18.12
N LEU A 105 -11.03 15.12 17.75
CA LEU A 105 -12.36 14.60 17.46
C LEU A 105 -13.24 14.46 18.70
N GLU A 106 -12.70 13.91 19.78
CA GLU A 106 -13.38 13.80 21.10
C GLU A 106 -13.78 15.17 21.66
N GLN A 107 -13.15 16.23 21.17
CA GLN A 107 -13.34 17.60 21.60
C GLN A 107 -14.31 18.42 20.72
N GLY A 108 -15.04 17.75 19.83
CA GLY A 108 -16.01 18.37 18.92
C GLY A 108 -15.48 18.62 17.51
N GLY A 109 -14.31 18.08 17.17
CA GLY A 109 -13.72 18.15 15.85
C GLY A 109 -14.53 17.37 14.81
N THR A 110 -14.78 18.00 13.68
CA THR A 110 -15.37 17.44 12.45
C THR A 110 -14.40 17.55 11.28
N SER A 111 -14.62 16.82 10.19
CA SER A 111 -13.78 16.89 8.98
C SER A 111 -13.60 18.33 8.45
N LEU A 112 -14.65 19.16 8.52
CA LEU A 112 -14.58 20.57 8.09
C LEU A 112 -13.69 21.43 9.00
N THR A 113 -13.71 21.16 10.31
CA THR A 113 -12.85 21.86 11.28
C THR A 113 -11.41 21.35 11.24
N ILE A 114 -11.20 20.09 10.89
CA ILE A 114 -9.86 19.51 10.70
C ILE A 114 -9.13 20.23 9.57
N LEU A 115 -9.79 20.46 8.43
CA LEU A 115 -9.19 21.21 7.31
C LEU A 115 -8.77 22.63 7.72
N LYS A 116 -9.60 23.31 8.53
CA LYS A 116 -9.28 24.63 9.08
C LYS A 116 -8.10 24.58 10.04
N LEU A 117 -8.03 23.55 10.88
CA LEU A 117 -6.90 23.33 11.78
C LEU A 117 -5.61 23.12 10.98
N LEU A 118 -5.59 22.20 10.02
CA LEU A 118 -4.42 21.92 9.18
C LEU A 118 -3.94 23.17 8.43
N SER A 119 -4.85 23.94 7.84
CA SER A 119 -4.52 25.19 7.15
C SER A 119 -3.85 26.20 8.09
N LYS A 120 -4.37 26.37 9.30
CA LYS A 120 -3.82 27.29 10.31
C LYS A 120 -2.48 26.79 10.86
N LEU A 121 -2.36 25.49 11.14
CA LEU A 121 -1.11 24.90 11.59
C LEU A 121 0.00 25.07 10.54
N LYS A 122 -0.31 24.86 9.25
CA LYS A 122 0.62 25.09 8.14
C LYS A 122 1.08 26.54 8.04
N SER A 123 0.15 27.51 8.12
CA SER A 123 0.50 28.93 8.04
C SER A 123 1.31 29.42 9.24
N THR A 124 1.02 28.90 10.44
CA THR A 124 1.59 29.41 11.68
C THR A 124 2.90 28.72 12.06
N PHE A 125 2.99 27.39 11.89
CA PHE A 125 4.16 26.61 12.30
C PHE A 125 5.07 26.22 11.14
N LYS A 126 4.69 26.55 9.89
CA LYS A 126 5.41 26.14 8.66
C LYS A 126 5.66 24.62 8.56
N ALA A 127 4.89 23.83 9.31
CA ALA A 127 4.95 22.37 9.33
C ALA A 127 3.71 21.81 8.62
N THR A 128 3.90 20.77 7.82
CA THR A 128 2.79 20.10 7.12
C THR A 128 2.41 18.83 7.88
N ILE A 129 1.24 18.86 8.52
CA ILE A 129 0.61 17.68 9.11
C ILE A 129 -0.41 17.15 8.11
N THR A 130 -0.39 15.84 7.85
CA THR A 130 -1.41 15.22 6.98
C THR A 130 -2.72 15.04 7.74
N MET A 131 -3.84 15.05 7.02
CA MET A 131 -5.16 14.82 7.62
C MET A 131 -5.21 13.48 8.36
N GLN A 132 -4.60 12.44 7.79
CA GLN A 132 -4.47 11.14 8.43
C GLN A 132 -3.69 11.17 9.75
N ALA A 133 -2.57 11.91 9.83
CA ALA A 133 -1.80 12.02 11.06
C ALA A 133 -2.61 12.67 12.20
N LEU A 134 -3.54 13.57 11.84
CA LEU A 134 -4.46 14.19 12.78
C LEU A 134 -5.56 13.22 13.25
N PHE A 135 -6.07 12.36 12.36
CA PHE A 135 -7.04 11.31 12.69
C PHE A 135 -6.45 10.22 13.60
N GLU A 136 -5.18 9.86 13.39
CA GLU A 136 -4.49 8.82 14.17
C GLU A 136 -3.88 9.36 15.48
N ALA A 137 -3.82 10.68 15.65
CA ALA A 137 -3.25 11.28 16.83
C ALA A 137 -4.13 10.99 18.06
N PRO A 138 -3.61 10.29 19.09
CA PRO A 138 -4.38 9.96 20.27
C PRO A 138 -4.72 11.20 21.12
N SER A 139 -4.08 12.35 20.85
CA SER A 139 -4.27 13.57 21.62
C SER A 139 -3.82 14.82 20.85
N LEU A 140 -4.28 16.00 21.27
CA LEU A 140 -3.75 17.27 20.76
C LEU A 140 -2.26 17.45 21.10
N GLN A 141 -1.79 16.88 22.20
CA GLN A 141 -0.36 16.86 22.54
C GLN A 141 0.44 16.10 21.48
N ALA A 142 -0.06 14.96 20.98
CA ALA A 142 0.61 14.23 19.91
C ALA A 142 0.70 15.05 18.61
N ILE A 143 -0.34 15.82 18.28
CA ILE A 143 -0.33 16.74 17.13
C ILE A 143 0.68 17.87 17.37
N TYR A 144 0.75 18.42 18.58
CA TYR A 144 1.72 19.45 18.93
C TYR A 144 3.17 18.94 18.87
N ASP A 145 3.41 17.72 19.33
CA ASP A 145 4.72 17.09 19.25
C ASP A 145 5.12 16.84 17.79
N MET A 146 4.17 16.50 16.91
CA MET A 146 4.36 16.43 15.45
C MET A 146 4.69 17.80 14.80
N LEU A 147 4.35 18.92 15.44
CA LEU A 147 4.76 20.25 14.96
C LEU A 147 6.18 20.60 15.39
N ASN A 148 6.65 20.05 16.52
CA ASN A 148 7.97 20.35 17.10
C ASN A 148 9.06 19.39 16.65
N VAL A 149 8.70 18.12 16.43
CA VAL A 149 9.55 17.13 15.78
C VAL A 149 9.21 17.21 14.30
N GLY A 150 10.14 17.64 13.45
CA GLY A 150 9.90 17.61 12.00
C GLY A 150 9.55 16.19 11.55
N VAL A 151 8.25 15.89 11.39
CA VAL A 151 7.71 14.53 11.12
C VAL A 151 8.19 13.94 9.79
N GLN A 152 8.74 14.77 8.92
CA GLN A 152 9.46 14.33 7.73
C GLN A 152 10.65 13.42 8.13
N ASN A 153 11.39 13.77 9.19
CA ASN A 153 12.62 13.06 9.55
C ASN A 153 12.39 11.67 10.13
N THR A 154 11.33 11.40 10.91
CA THR A 154 11.18 10.08 11.56
C THR A 154 10.61 9.00 10.62
N ARG A 155 9.76 9.39 9.66
CA ARG A 155 9.17 8.46 8.68
C ARG A 155 10.18 8.06 7.60
N GLU A 156 10.93 9.04 7.07
CA GLU A 156 12.01 8.79 6.11
C GLU A 156 13.13 7.95 6.75
N HIS A 157 13.45 8.20 8.02
CA HIS A 157 14.51 7.46 8.71
C HIS A 157 14.27 5.95 8.78
N ASN A 158 13.04 5.51 9.08
CA ASN A 158 12.71 4.08 9.13
C ASN A 158 12.79 3.42 7.73
N MET A 159 12.28 4.10 6.70
CA MET A 159 12.30 3.60 5.32
C MET A 159 13.73 3.47 4.78
N LEU A 160 14.58 4.46 5.03
CA LEU A 160 15.99 4.45 4.63
C LEU A 160 16.79 3.39 5.41
N GLN A 161 16.50 3.22 6.70
CA GLN A 161 17.09 2.16 7.51
C GLN A 161 16.74 0.76 6.97
N ASP A 162 15.46 0.54 6.64
CA ASP A 162 15.02 -0.71 6.02
C ASP A 162 15.69 -0.93 4.66
N ALA A 163 15.79 0.11 3.82
CA ALA A 163 16.41 0.02 2.50
C ALA A 163 17.93 -0.27 2.56
N ALA A 164 18.58 0.08 3.68
CA ALA A 164 19.99 -0.17 3.91
C ALA A 164 20.28 -1.56 4.49
N MET A 165 19.27 -2.39 4.78
CA MET A 165 19.48 -3.73 5.31
C MET A 165 20.17 -4.63 4.28
N ILE A 166 21.14 -5.40 4.75
CA ILE A 166 21.84 -6.43 3.97
C ILE A 166 21.69 -7.74 4.73
N LEU A 167 21.19 -8.77 4.04
CA LEU A 167 21.00 -10.08 4.64
C LEU A 167 22.30 -10.90 4.53
N PRO A 168 22.70 -11.60 5.60
CA PRO A 168 23.88 -12.46 5.57
C PRO A 168 23.67 -13.64 4.61
N VAL A 169 24.77 -14.13 4.04
CA VAL A 169 24.78 -15.28 3.13
C VAL A 169 25.84 -16.26 3.58
N ASN A 170 25.43 -17.51 3.79
CA ASN A 170 26.33 -18.61 4.14
C ASN A 170 26.18 -19.73 3.10
N ASP A 171 27.29 -20.20 2.54
CA ASP A 171 27.36 -21.37 1.66
C ASP A 171 26.33 -21.38 0.50
N LEU A 172 26.20 -20.25 -0.19
CA LEU A 172 25.29 -20.11 -1.33
C LEU A 172 25.84 -20.84 -2.56
N ARG A 173 25.23 -21.98 -2.91
CA ARG A 173 25.50 -22.66 -4.18
C ARG A 173 24.99 -21.81 -5.36
N PRO A 174 25.63 -21.90 -6.54
CA PRO A 174 25.21 -21.14 -7.72
C PRO A 174 23.80 -21.52 -8.19
N VAL A 175 23.25 -20.70 -9.08
CA VAL A 175 21.94 -20.92 -9.70
C VAL A 175 21.91 -22.25 -10.43
N SER A 176 20.78 -22.96 -10.33
CA SER A 176 20.53 -24.21 -11.05
C SER A 176 20.63 -24.01 -12.56
N SER A 177 21.20 -24.99 -13.28
CA SER A 177 21.33 -24.93 -14.74
C SER A 177 20.00 -25.10 -15.48
N SER A 178 18.97 -25.62 -14.80
CA SER A 178 17.63 -25.81 -15.34
C SER A 178 16.59 -25.38 -14.32
N ILE A 179 15.57 -24.63 -14.75
CA ILE A 179 14.45 -24.22 -13.90
C ILE A 179 13.30 -25.22 -14.10
N ASN A 180 13.03 -26.05 -13.09
CA ASN A 180 11.97 -27.06 -13.12
C ASN A 180 10.87 -26.77 -12.10
N HIS A 181 11.23 -26.13 -10.98
CA HIS A 181 10.30 -25.77 -9.91
C HIS A 181 10.41 -24.28 -9.59
N VAL A 182 9.27 -23.59 -9.50
CA VAL A 182 9.24 -22.17 -9.17
C VAL A 182 8.29 -21.87 -8.03
N LEU A 183 8.63 -20.88 -7.20
CA LEU A 183 7.73 -20.36 -6.17
C LEU A 183 7.01 -19.13 -6.72
N LEU A 184 5.68 -19.15 -6.73
CA LEU A 184 4.83 -18.00 -7.08
C LEU A 184 4.12 -17.50 -5.82
N THR A 185 4.33 -16.23 -5.49
CA THR A 185 3.60 -15.55 -4.42
C THR A 185 2.55 -14.62 -5.01
N GLY A 186 1.45 -14.38 -4.28
CA GLY A 186 0.38 -13.51 -4.77
C GLY A 186 -0.49 -14.13 -5.86
N ALA A 187 -0.44 -15.45 -6.06
CA ALA A 187 -1.16 -16.17 -7.12
C ALA A 187 -2.70 -16.01 -7.06
N THR A 188 -3.25 -15.56 -5.94
CA THR A 188 -4.69 -15.29 -5.77
C THR A 188 -5.10 -13.85 -6.10
N GLY A 189 -4.13 -12.97 -6.38
CA GLY A 189 -4.36 -11.58 -6.77
C GLY A 189 -4.52 -11.41 -8.28
N PHE A 190 -4.89 -10.19 -8.70
CA PHE A 190 -5.21 -9.84 -10.08
C PHE A 190 -4.10 -10.20 -11.09
N LEU A 191 -2.89 -9.67 -10.93
CA LEU A 191 -1.75 -10.00 -11.79
C LEU A 191 -1.22 -11.41 -11.52
N GLY A 192 -1.16 -11.83 -10.25
CA GLY A 192 -0.54 -13.11 -9.87
C GLY A 192 -1.22 -14.33 -10.48
N VAL A 193 -2.55 -14.34 -10.61
CA VAL A 193 -3.25 -15.44 -11.29
C VAL A 193 -2.99 -15.45 -12.80
N ASN A 194 -2.85 -14.28 -13.42
CA ASN A 194 -2.50 -14.18 -14.84
C ASN A 194 -1.05 -14.64 -15.08
N LEU A 195 -0.12 -14.34 -14.17
CA LEU A 195 1.23 -14.92 -14.19
C LEU A 195 1.20 -16.45 -14.09
N LEU A 196 0.38 -17.01 -13.18
CA LEU A 196 0.19 -18.46 -13.08
C LEU A 196 -0.27 -19.06 -14.41
N ILE A 197 -1.28 -18.46 -15.04
CA ILE A 197 -1.81 -18.92 -16.33
C ILE A 197 -0.72 -18.86 -17.41
N LYS A 198 0.02 -17.75 -17.51
CA LYS A 198 1.09 -17.62 -18.52
C LYS A 198 2.27 -18.56 -18.27
N LEU A 199 2.64 -18.83 -17.02
CA LEU A 199 3.63 -19.86 -16.67
C LEU A 199 3.18 -21.24 -17.14
N LEU A 200 1.92 -21.61 -16.91
CA LEU A 200 1.35 -22.87 -17.38
C LEU A 200 1.33 -22.96 -18.91
N THR A 201 1.06 -21.85 -19.60
CA THR A 201 0.99 -21.77 -21.06
C THR A 201 2.36 -21.88 -21.73
N PHE A 202 3.39 -21.21 -21.19
CA PHE A 202 4.69 -21.05 -21.88
C PHE A 202 5.79 -21.99 -21.40
N THR A 203 5.54 -22.79 -20.37
CA THR A 203 6.55 -23.65 -19.76
C THR A 203 5.95 -24.98 -19.35
N ASP A 204 6.79 -25.96 -19.02
CA ASP A 204 6.39 -27.23 -18.40
C ASP A 204 6.76 -27.33 -16.91
N ILE A 205 7.20 -26.22 -16.31
CA ILE A 205 7.67 -26.19 -14.91
C ILE A 205 6.54 -26.47 -13.91
N THR A 206 6.90 -26.98 -12.74
CA THR A 206 6.00 -27.10 -11.59
C THR A 206 5.97 -25.78 -10.82
N ILE A 207 4.79 -25.23 -10.60
CA ILE A 207 4.55 -23.98 -9.87
C ILE A 207 4.06 -24.28 -8.45
N HIS A 208 4.81 -23.78 -7.48
CA HIS A 208 4.49 -23.82 -6.06
C HIS A 208 3.87 -22.48 -5.66
N CYS A 209 2.58 -22.46 -5.33
CA CYS A 209 1.85 -21.24 -4.97
C CYS A 209 1.71 -21.08 -3.46
N LEU A 210 2.31 -20.02 -2.91
CA LEU A 210 2.13 -19.60 -1.52
C LEU A 210 0.83 -18.82 -1.38
N VAL A 211 -0.10 -19.32 -0.55
CA VAL A 211 -1.43 -18.72 -0.35
C VAL A 211 -1.73 -18.56 1.13
N ARG A 212 -2.13 -17.35 1.53
CA ARG A 212 -2.59 -17.08 2.89
C ARG A 212 -3.98 -17.68 3.10
N ALA A 213 -4.09 -18.67 3.97
CA ALA A 213 -5.33 -19.34 4.34
C ALA A 213 -5.15 -20.06 5.68
N SER A 214 -6.25 -20.44 6.34
CA SER A 214 -6.18 -21.16 7.62
C SER A 214 -5.80 -22.63 7.45
N ASN A 215 -6.01 -23.21 6.28
CA ASN A 215 -5.65 -24.60 5.96
C ASN A 215 -5.41 -24.82 4.46
N PRO A 216 -4.76 -25.93 4.05
CA PRO A 216 -4.43 -26.21 2.65
C PRO A 216 -5.64 -26.34 1.71
N GLN A 217 -6.78 -26.81 2.19
CA GLN A 217 -7.98 -26.96 1.36
C GLN A 217 -8.56 -25.59 0.99
N GLU A 218 -8.64 -24.68 1.96
CA GLU A 218 -9.06 -23.29 1.74
C GLU A 218 -8.08 -22.58 0.79
N ALA A 219 -6.77 -22.79 0.98
CA ALA A 219 -5.73 -22.26 0.09
C ALA A 219 -5.96 -22.68 -1.37
N LEU A 220 -6.21 -23.97 -1.60
CA LEU A 220 -6.49 -24.53 -2.91
C LEU A 220 -7.77 -23.94 -3.52
N GLN A 221 -8.86 -23.92 -2.75
CA GLN A 221 -10.15 -23.38 -3.22
C GLN A 221 -10.04 -21.90 -3.61
N ARG A 222 -9.30 -21.11 -2.82
CA ARG A 222 -9.09 -19.68 -3.07
C ARG A 222 -8.29 -19.47 -4.35
N LEU A 223 -7.26 -20.29 -4.61
CA LEU A 223 -6.48 -20.23 -5.85
C LEU A 223 -7.28 -20.72 -7.06
N GLN A 224 -8.01 -21.83 -6.94
CA GLN A 224 -8.90 -22.32 -8.00
C GLN A 224 -9.96 -21.28 -8.37
N ARG A 225 -10.58 -20.63 -7.38
CA ARG A 225 -11.53 -19.55 -7.63
C ARG A 225 -10.88 -18.39 -8.39
N ALA A 226 -9.66 -18.01 -8.04
CA ALA A 226 -8.94 -16.98 -8.79
C ALA A 226 -8.65 -17.44 -10.23
N TYR A 227 -8.16 -18.67 -10.40
CA TYR A 227 -7.81 -19.26 -11.70
C TYR A 227 -9.01 -19.28 -12.66
N TYR A 228 -10.14 -19.80 -12.21
CA TYR A 228 -11.35 -19.92 -13.02
C TYR A 228 -12.02 -18.59 -13.37
N LYS A 229 -11.61 -17.47 -12.79
CA LYS A 229 -12.05 -16.14 -13.25
C LYS A 229 -11.47 -15.77 -14.62
N TYR A 230 -10.30 -16.31 -14.98
CA TYR A 230 -9.56 -15.89 -16.17
C TYR A 230 -9.38 -16.99 -17.20
N THR A 231 -9.77 -18.23 -16.89
CA THR A 231 -9.67 -19.35 -17.83
C THR A 231 -10.72 -20.42 -17.57
N SER A 232 -11.14 -21.11 -18.63
CA SER A 232 -12.02 -22.28 -18.60
C SER A 232 -11.26 -23.60 -18.66
N LEU A 233 -9.92 -23.57 -18.68
CA LEU A 233 -9.09 -24.78 -18.72
C LEU A 233 -9.22 -25.59 -17.42
N PRO A 234 -9.10 -26.93 -17.45
CA PRO A 234 -9.12 -27.76 -16.25
C PRO A 234 -8.00 -27.41 -15.26
N TRP A 235 -8.24 -27.65 -13.96
CA TRP A 235 -7.24 -27.41 -12.92
C TRP A 235 -5.99 -28.30 -13.13
N PRO A 236 -4.79 -27.72 -13.30
CA PRO A 236 -3.58 -28.47 -13.61
C PRO A 236 -2.91 -29.04 -12.34
N SER A 237 -3.57 -29.99 -11.69
CA SER A 237 -3.13 -30.56 -10.39
C SER A 237 -1.73 -31.19 -10.40
N GLN A 238 -1.23 -31.62 -11.55
CA GLN A 238 0.11 -32.19 -11.69
C GLN A 238 1.21 -31.12 -11.64
N ARG A 239 0.89 -29.88 -12.01
CA ARG A 239 1.86 -28.78 -12.15
C ARG A 239 1.70 -27.70 -11.10
N VAL A 240 0.57 -27.60 -10.42
CA VAL A 240 0.33 -26.57 -9.42
C VAL A 240 0.23 -27.19 -8.03
N GLN A 241 1.22 -26.90 -7.21
CA GLN A 241 1.25 -27.27 -5.80
C GLN A 241 0.86 -26.05 -4.96
N VAL A 242 -0.06 -26.22 -4.00
CA VAL A 242 -0.56 -25.11 -3.17
C VAL A 242 -0.13 -25.32 -1.73
N MET A 243 0.45 -24.28 -1.13
CA MET A 243 0.88 -24.30 0.27
C MET A 243 0.32 -23.10 1.01
N THR A 244 0.00 -23.32 2.28
CA THR A 244 -0.35 -22.24 3.20
C THR A 244 0.90 -21.53 3.66
N GLY A 245 0.90 -20.19 3.60
CA GLY A 245 1.96 -19.40 4.20
C GLY A 245 1.65 -17.90 4.15
N ASP A 246 2.51 -17.13 4.79
CA ASP A 246 2.35 -15.68 4.94
C ASP A 246 3.71 -15.01 4.76
N LEU A 247 3.80 -14.13 3.76
CA LEU A 247 5.02 -13.39 3.45
C LEU A 247 5.51 -12.57 4.65
N ALA A 248 4.59 -12.05 5.47
CA ALA A 248 4.95 -11.21 6.60
C ALA A 248 5.60 -11.98 7.76
N LEU A 249 5.50 -13.32 7.76
CA LEU A 249 6.05 -14.16 8.82
C LEU A 249 7.44 -14.68 8.45
N PRO A 250 8.32 -14.89 9.45
CA PRO A 250 9.60 -15.57 9.26
C PRO A 250 9.42 -16.90 8.53
N ALA A 251 10.41 -17.28 7.71
CA ALA A 251 10.36 -18.50 6.91
C ALA A 251 9.08 -18.62 6.05
N LEU A 252 8.50 -17.49 5.64
CA LEU A 252 7.25 -17.41 4.86
C LEU A 252 6.03 -18.02 5.58
N GLY A 253 6.09 -18.15 6.91
CA GLY A 253 5.06 -18.81 7.73
C GLY A 253 5.00 -20.34 7.53
N LEU A 254 6.05 -20.93 6.97
CA LEU A 254 6.15 -22.38 6.75
C LEU A 254 6.77 -23.07 7.98
N ASP A 255 6.41 -24.33 8.20
CA ASP A 255 7.16 -25.17 9.14
C ASP A 255 8.55 -25.50 8.59
N GLU A 256 9.47 -25.88 9.49
CA GLU A 256 10.87 -26.14 9.16
C GLU A 256 11.05 -27.21 8.07
N LYS A 257 10.26 -28.30 8.11
CA LYS A 257 10.37 -29.39 7.13
C LYS A 257 9.96 -28.90 5.74
N THR A 258 8.84 -28.19 5.66
CA THR A 258 8.33 -27.62 4.42
C THR A 258 9.29 -26.56 3.87
N TYR A 259 9.83 -25.69 4.73
CA TYR A 259 10.79 -24.68 4.33
C TYR A 259 12.08 -25.29 3.76
N THR A 260 12.66 -26.30 4.41
CA THR A 260 13.85 -27.01 3.92
C THR A 260 13.58 -27.74 2.61
N MET A 261 12.44 -28.41 2.48
CA MET A 261 12.04 -29.08 1.23
C MET A 261 11.91 -28.07 0.08
N LEU A 262 11.23 -26.94 0.29
CA LEU A 262 11.05 -25.94 -0.77
C LEU A 262 12.36 -25.22 -1.10
N SER A 263 13.16 -24.84 -0.10
CA SER A 263 14.41 -24.11 -0.34
C SER A 263 15.48 -24.95 -1.04
N THR A 264 15.36 -26.28 -0.99
CA THR A 264 16.17 -27.22 -1.78
C THR A 264 15.60 -27.50 -3.17
N THR A 265 14.28 -27.42 -3.36
CA THR A 265 13.59 -27.82 -4.61
C THR A 265 13.36 -26.66 -5.57
N ILE A 266 13.05 -25.46 -5.07
CA ILE A 266 12.67 -24.31 -5.90
C ILE A 266 13.91 -23.73 -6.59
N ASP A 267 13.87 -23.61 -7.91
CA ASP A 267 14.96 -23.07 -8.73
C ASP A 267 14.85 -21.55 -8.97
N ALA A 268 13.64 -20.99 -9.00
CA ALA A 268 13.39 -19.55 -9.20
C ALA A 268 12.11 -19.06 -8.49
N ILE A 269 12.00 -17.75 -8.27
CA ILE A 269 10.89 -17.15 -7.52
C ILE A 269 10.23 -16.06 -8.36
N TYR A 270 8.90 -16.11 -8.47
CA TYR A 270 8.05 -15.04 -9.00
C TYR A 270 7.34 -14.37 -7.83
N HIS A 271 7.85 -13.21 -7.42
CA HIS A 271 7.35 -12.47 -6.29
C HIS A 271 6.36 -11.37 -6.72
N CYS A 272 5.07 -11.73 -6.77
CA CYS A 272 3.95 -10.82 -7.06
C CYS A 272 3.10 -10.48 -5.82
N GLY A 273 3.31 -11.18 -4.70
CA GLY A 273 2.54 -10.94 -3.47
C GLY A 273 2.88 -9.60 -2.84
N ALA A 274 1.88 -8.72 -2.70
CA ALA A 274 2.00 -7.44 -2.03
C ALA A 274 0.65 -7.02 -1.43
N ALA A 275 0.68 -6.24 -0.35
CA ALA A 275 -0.45 -5.43 0.07
C ALA A 275 -0.49 -4.17 -0.79
N VAL A 276 -1.57 -4.00 -1.55
CA VAL A 276 -1.81 -2.83 -2.40
C VAL A 276 -2.95 -2.03 -1.78
N ASN A 277 -2.61 -0.88 -1.20
CA ASN A 277 -3.58 0.05 -0.66
C ASN A 277 -2.99 1.47 -0.75
N HIS A 278 -3.70 2.36 -1.45
CA HIS A 278 -3.24 3.72 -1.72
C HIS A 278 -3.45 4.68 -0.53
N VAL A 279 -4.20 4.26 0.49
CA VAL A 279 -4.46 5.04 1.72
C VAL A 279 -3.49 4.64 2.85
N TYR A 280 -2.92 3.44 2.80
CA TYR A 280 -2.09 2.94 3.88
C TYR A 280 -0.71 3.59 3.91
N THR A 281 -0.22 3.82 5.13
CA THR A 281 1.12 4.35 5.36
C THR A 281 2.20 3.29 5.10
N TYR A 282 3.45 3.74 4.97
CA TYR A 282 4.60 2.84 4.89
C TYR A 282 4.61 1.80 6.01
N ALA A 283 4.41 2.22 7.27
CA ALA A 283 4.46 1.34 8.43
C ALA A 283 3.40 0.23 8.38
N MET A 284 2.19 0.52 7.88
CA MET A 284 1.12 -0.47 7.71
C MET A 284 1.43 -1.47 6.60
N LEU A 285 2.13 -1.04 5.54
CA LEU A 285 2.48 -1.89 4.40
C LEU A 285 3.81 -2.63 4.58
N ARG A 286 4.67 -2.14 5.47
CA ARG A 286 6.01 -2.68 5.75
C ARG A 286 6.00 -4.19 6.03
N PRO A 287 5.12 -4.77 6.88
CA PRO A 287 5.15 -6.21 7.17
C PRO A 287 4.99 -7.07 5.91
N THR A 288 4.07 -6.71 5.01
CA THR A 288 3.83 -7.52 3.80
C THR A 288 4.82 -7.20 2.68
N ASN A 289 5.09 -5.91 2.42
CA ASN A 289 5.83 -5.49 1.23
C ASN A 289 7.34 -5.44 1.46
N VAL A 290 7.79 -5.07 2.66
CA VAL A 290 9.23 -4.92 2.98
C VAL A 290 9.74 -6.16 3.69
N THR A 291 9.14 -6.52 4.83
CA THR A 291 9.51 -7.75 5.56
C THR A 291 9.26 -8.99 4.71
N GLY A 292 8.16 -9.03 3.94
CA GLY A 292 7.93 -10.10 2.97
C GLY A 292 9.03 -10.21 1.91
N THR A 293 9.51 -9.09 1.38
CA THR A 293 10.64 -9.09 0.43
C THR A 293 11.93 -9.60 1.09
N LEU A 294 12.22 -9.19 2.33
CA LEU A 294 13.37 -9.71 3.10
C LEU A 294 13.27 -11.23 3.28
N ASN A 295 12.10 -11.76 3.63
CA ASN A 295 11.88 -13.19 3.78
C ASN A 295 12.06 -13.94 2.45
N ILE A 296 11.66 -13.34 1.33
CA ILE A 296 11.88 -13.90 -0.01
C ILE A 296 13.36 -13.90 -0.37
N ILE A 297 14.10 -12.81 -0.10
CA ILE A 297 15.55 -12.76 -0.33
C ILE A 297 16.26 -13.82 0.52
N ALA A 298 15.89 -13.95 1.80
CA ALA A 298 16.44 -14.98 2.68
C ALA A 298 16.20 -16.40 2.12
N PHE A 299 14.97 -16.69 1.66
CA PHE A 299 14.63 -17.96 1.03
C PHE A 299 15.42 -18.20 -0.28
N ALA A 300 15.57 -17.16 -1.11
CA ALA A 300 16.32 -17.21 -2.35
C ALA A 300 17.80 -17.52 -2.15
N GLN A 301 18.36 -17.09 -1.01
CA GLN A 301 19.75 -17.30 -0.59
C GLN A 301 19.96 -18.57 0.23
N THR A 302 18.93 -19.40 0.46
CA THR A 302 19.05 -20.63 1.25
C THR A 302 19.38 -21.83 0.35
N HIS A 303 20.41 -22.62 0.70
CA HIS A 303 20.93 -23.81 -0.01
C HIS A 303 21.53 -23.55 -1.40
N HIS A 304 20.79 -22.95 -2.31
CA HIS A 304 21.26 -22.56 -3.64
C HIS A 304 20.56 -21.27 -4.10
N ALA A 305 21.25 -20.50 -4.94
CA ALA A 305 20.77 -19.23 -5.44
C ALA A 305 19.55 -19.41 -6.35
N LYS A 306 18.48 -18.67 -6.03
CA LYS A 306 17.23 -18.67 -6.80
C LYS A 306 17.02 -17.27 -7.39
N PRO A 307 16.99 -17.11 -8.72
CA PRO A 307 16.66 -15.83 -9.33
C PRO A 307 15.29 -15.34 -8.86
N ILE A 308 15.19 -14.05 -8.56
CA ILE A 308 13.95 -13.40 -8.10
C ILE A 308 13.40 -12.53 -9.21
N HIS A 309 12.25 -12.92 -9.75
CA HIS A 309 11.40 -12.13 -10.63
C HIS A 309 10.41 -11.33 -9.76
N TYR A 310 10.68 -10.04 -9.53
CA TYR A 310 9.93 -9.20 -8.61
C TYR A 310 8.99 -8.24 -9.33
N ILE A 311 7.73 -8.18 -8.89
CA ILE A 311 6.75 -7.22 -9.40
C ILE A 311 6.74 -5.96 -8.52
N SER A 312 7.23 -4.87 -9.08
CA SER A 312 7.23 -3.53 -8.48
C SER A 312 6.14 -2.63 -9.09
N THR A 313 6.37 -1.32 -9.13
CA THR A 313 5.55 -0.32 -9.81
C THR A 313 6.46 0.71 -10.47
N ILE A 314 6.02 1.30 -11.58
CA ILE A 314 6.74 2.38 -12.23
C ILE A 314 6.83 3.64 -11.37
N ASP A 315 5.91 3.81 -10.41
CA ASP A 315 5.90 4.96 -9.50
C ASP A 315 7.19 5.08 -8.67
N THR A 316 7.97 4.02 -8.50
CA THR A 316 9.25 4.07 -7.77
C THR A 316 10.32 4.92 -8.46
N VAL A 317 10.14 5.25 -9.75
CA VAL A 317 11.08 6.06 -10.55
C VAL A 317 10.45 7.32 -11.15
N LEU A 318 9.16 7.58 -10.90
CA LEU A 318 8.45 8.74 -11.45
C LEU A 318 8.90 10.09 -10.86
N SER A 319 9.62 10.10 -9.74
CA SER A 319 10.18 11.32 -9.15
C SER A 319 11.60 11.67 -9.61
N GLY A 320 12.16 10.92 -10.58
CA GLY A 320 13.48 11.20 -11.13
C GLY A 320 13.46 12.36 -12.13
N ASP A 321 14.54 13.14 -12.15
CA ASP A 321 14.84 14.05 -13.27
C ASP A 321 14.90 13.24 -14.57
N ALA A 322 14.42 13.82 -15.69
CA ALA A 322 14.35 13.17 -17.01
C ALA A 322 15.73 12.76 -17.58
N SER A 323 16.81 13.10 -16.87
CA SER A 323 18.20 12.74 -17.13
C SER A 323 18.61 11.35 -16.59
N PHE A 324 17.80 10.71 -15.74
CA PHE A 324 18.15 9.42 -15.12
C PHE A 324 17.83 8.21 -16.01
N ASP A 325 18.68 7.17 -15.92
CA ASP A 325 18.35 5.87 -16.46
C ASP A 325 17.27 5.20 -15.61
N SER A 326 16.01 5.38 -16.01
CA SER A 326 14.85 4.83 -15.31
C SER A 326 14.79 3.30 -15.35
N GLU A 327 15.68 2.62 -16.08
CA GLU A 327 15.82 1.14 -16.08
C GLU A 327 17.01 0.67 -15.22
N ALA A 328 17.34 1.43 -14.17
CA ALA A 328 18.29 1.07 -13.13
C ALA A 328 17.63 1.03 -11.74
N VAL A 329 18.42 0.65 -10.72
CA VAL A 329 18.06 0.81 -9.30
C VAL A 329 17.61 2.25 -9.09
N PRO A 330 16.51 2.54 -8.37
CA PRO A 330 16.15 3.93 -8.06
C PRO A 330 17.33 4.59 -7.35
N LEU A 331 17.97 5.60 -7.94
CA LEU A 331 19.18 6.22 -7.36
C LEU A 331 18.85 7.34 -6.37
N THR A 332 17.69 7.98 -6.53
CA THR A 332 17.22 9.07 -5.68
C THR A 332 16.35 8.56 -4.53
N ASP A 333 16.31 9.33 -3.44
CA ASP A 333 15.36 9.11 -2.35
C ASP A 333 13.93 9.19 -2.88
N CYS A 334 13.05 8.32 -2.37
CA CYS A 334 11.65 8.30 -2.75
C CYS A 334 10.98 9.64 -2.37
N GLN A 335 10.85 10.55 -3.34
CA GLN A 335 10.21 11.86 -3.14
C GLN A 335 8.69 11.75 -3.04
N ILE A 336 8.13 10.58 -3.36
CA ILE A 336 6.70 10.33 -3.40
C ILE A 336 6.24 9.89 -2.00
N ASN A 337 5.41 10.73 -1.37
CA ASN A 337 4.89 10.51 -0.03
C ASN A 337 3.62 9.61 -0.01
N PHE A 338 3.65 8.51 -0.77
CA PHE A 338 2.61 7.48 -0.73
C PHE A 338 3.19 6.20 -0.16
N GLY A 339 2.57 5.65 0.90
CA GLY A 339 3.09 4.49 1.64
C GLY A 339 3.33 3.26 0.77
N TYR A 340 2.46 3.04 -0.23
CA TYR A 340 2.64 1.96 -1.19
C TYR A 340 3.92 2.13 -2.03
N VAL A 341 4.12 3.32 -2.61
CA VAL A 341 5.30 3.63 -3.44
C VAL A 341 6.58 3.53 -2.60
N GLN A 342 6.57 4.10 -1.39
CA GLN A 342 7.67 3.98 -0.43
C GLN A 342 8.02 2.51 -0.13
N SER A 343 7.01 1.67 0.13
CA SER A 343 7.24 0.24 0.41
C SER A 343 7.83 -0.52 -0.78
N LYS A 344 7.41 -0.17 -2.01
CA LYS A 344 7.95 -0.77 -3.24
C LYS A 344 9.35 -0.28 -3.54
N TRP A 345 9.63 1.01 -3.34
CA TRP A 345 10.96 1.58 -3.46
C TRP A 345 11.95 0.92 -2.48
N THR A 346 11.57 0.74 -1.21
CA THR A 346 12.40 0.02 -0.23
C THR A 346 12.67 -1.42 -0.69
N ALA A 347 11.65 -2.13 -1.16
CA ALA A 347 11.80 -3.51 -1.63
C ALA A 347 12.78 -3.61 -2.82
N GLU A 348 12.75 -2.67 -3.76
CA GLU A 348 13.73 -2.63 -4.85
C GLU A 348 15.16 -2.40 -4.36
N LYS A 349 15.37 -1.52 -3.37
CA LYS A 349 16.69 -1.31 -2.75
C LYS A 349 17.22 -2.57 -2.08
N LEU A 350 16.36 -3.29 -1.36
CA LEU A 350 16.69 -4.58 -0.76
C LEU A 350 17.11 -5.62 -1.82
N LEU A 351 16.38 -5.68 -2.94
CA LEU A 351 16.68 -6.59 -4.05
C LEU A 351 17.97 -6.24 -4.79
N ALA A 352 18.37 -4.96 -4.80
CA ALA A 352 19.65 -4.53 -5.34
C ALA A 352 20.84 -4.97 -4.48
N ASN A 353 20.61 -5.23 -3.19
CA ASN A 353 21.62 -5.72 -2.24
C ASN A 353 21.61 -7.26 -2.08
N ALA A 354 20.64 -7.95 -2.72
CA ALA A 354 20.53 -9.40 -2.65
C ALA A 354 21.71 -10.08 -3.36
N GLN A 355 22.20 -11.19 -2.81
CA GLN A 355 23.32 -11.95 -3.39
C GLN A 355 22.87 -12.98 -4.43
N VAL A 356 21.64 -12.85 -4.93
CA VAL A 356 21.05 -13.68 -5.99
C VAL A 356 20.63 -12.79 -7.16
N PRO A 357 20.54 -13.33 -8.38
CA PRO A 357 20.03 -12.54 -9.50
C PRO A 357 18.63 -12.01 -9.23
N THR A 358 18.37 -10.74 -9.53
CA THR A 358 17.06 -10.12 -9.39
C THR A 358 16.63 -9.43 -10.68
N ILE A 359 15.38 -9.64 -11.06
CA ILE A 359 14.76 -9.03 -12.22
C ILE A 359 13.51 -8.31 -11.73
N VAL A 360 13.54 -7.00 -11.73
CA VAL A 360 12.46 -6.12 -11.27
C VAL A 360 11.64 -5.68 -12.47
N TYR A 361 10.35 -5.97 -12.43
CA TYR A 361 9.38 -5.49 -13.42
C TYR A 361 8.59 -4.35 -12.79
N ARG A 362 8.52 -3.21 -13.47
CA ARG A 362 7.78 -2.01 -13.04
C ARG A 362 6.61 -1.76 -14.00
N PRO A 363 5.45 -2.38 -13.78
CA PRO A 363 4.25 -2.10 -14.56
C PRO A 363 3.81 -0.65 -14.41
N GLY A 364 3.13 -0.15 -15.44
CA GLY A 364 2.27 1.03 -15.35
C GLY A 364 0.92 0.72 -14.72
N ASN A 365 -0.12 1.37 -15.21
CA ASN A 365 -1.50 1.14 -14.80
C ASN A 365 -2.01 -0.20 -15.35
N ILE A 366 -2.09 -1.21 -14.48
CA ILE A 366 -2.60 -2.54 -14.83
C ILE A 366 -4.11 -2.47 -14.99
N THR A 367 -4.59 -2.69 -16.21
CA THR A 367 -6.01 -2.67 -16.55
C THR A 367 -6.57 -4.07 -16.80
N GLY A 368 -7.86 -4.14 -17.17
CA GLY A 368 -8.58 -5.40 -17.42
C GLY A 368 -7.90 -6.31 -18.43
N HIS A 369 -8.43 -7.53 -18.54
CA HIS A 369 -7.99 -8.47 -19.57
C HIS A 369 -8.40 -7.96 -20.96
N SER A 370 -7.47 -7.90 -21.92
CA SER A 370 -7.70 -7.25 -23.23
C SER A 370 -8.83 -7.88 -24.05
N LEU A 371 -8.99 -9.21 -23.97
CA LEU A 371 -10.03 -9.95 -24.69
C LEU A 371 -11.37 -10.05 -23.96
N SER A 372 -11.39 -10.39 -22.66
CA SER A 372 -12.63 -10.62 -21.92
C SER A 372 -13.16 -9.39 -21.17
N GLY A 373 -12.34 -8.35 -21.01
CA GLY A 373 -12.63 -7.17 -20.21
C GLY A 373 -12.59 -7.40 -18.70
N GLN A 374 -12.38 -8.64 -18.25
CA GLN A 374 -12.37 -9.02 -16.84
C GLN A 374 -11.40 -8.15 -16.02
N CYS A 375 -11.92 -7.46 -15.01
CA CYS A 375 -11.17 -6.61 -14.08
C CYS A 375 -11.74 -6.70 -12.65
N GLU A 376 -11.17 -5.94 -11.70
CA GLU A 376 -11.61 -5.88 -10.29
C GLU A 376 -12.10 -4.47 -9.91
N PRO A 377 -13.34 -4.08 -10.29
CA PRO A 377 -13.81 -2.70 -10.17
C PRO A 377 -13.93 -2.21 -8.72
N ASP A 378 -14.35 -3.06 -7.79
CA ASP A 378 -14.58 -2.69 -6.38
C ASP A 378 -13.31 -2.25 -5.61
N LYS A 379 -12.13 -2.48 -6.20
CA LYS A 379 -10.83 -2.19 -5.58
C LYS A 379 -10.01 -1.21 -6.41
N ASN A 380 -10.56 -0.65 -7.48
CA ASN A 380 -9.84 0.17 -8.44
C ASN A 380 -10.35 1.62 -8.39
N HIS A 381 -9.49 2.53 -7.94
CA HIS A 381 -9.80 3.95 -7.84
C HIS A 381 -10.19 4.58 -9.18
N ALA A 382 -9.49 4.24 -10.28
CA ALA A 382 -9.77 4.79 -11.60
C ALA A 382 -11.15 4.36 -12.12
N LEU A 383 -11.55 3.11 -11.86
CA LEU A 383 -12.89 2.62 -12.22
C LEU A 383 -13.99 3.21 -11.32
N ALA A 384 -13.69 3.44 -10.05
CA ALA A 384 -14.60 4.14 -9.14
C ALA A 384 -14.80 5.62 -9.55
N LEU A 385 -13.73 6.29 -10.00
CA LEU A 385 -13.78 7.64 -10.56
C LEU A 385 -14.59 7.68 -11.87
N LEU A 386 -14.33 6.75 -12.79
CA LEU A 386 -15.11 6.61 -14.02
C LEU A 386 -16.60 6.46 -13.69
N LYS A 387 -16.95 5.55 -12.76
CA LYS A 387 -18.34 5.35 -12.35
C LYS A 387 -18.95 6.61 -11.75
N ALA A 388 -18.23 7.33 -10.88
CA ALA A 388 -18.72 8.59 -10.33
C ALA A 388 -19.02 9.62 -11.42
N CYS A 389 -18.15 9.76 -12.43
CA CYS A 389 -18.37 10.67 -13.56
C CYS A 389 -19.58 10.26 -14.41
N LEU A 390 -19.79 8.95 -14.60
CA LEU A 390 -20.94 8.42 -15.34
C LEU A 390 -22.25 8.63 -14.57
N ASP A 391 -22.24 8.36 -13.26
CA ASP A 391 -23.42 8.51 -12.40
C ASP A 391 -23.83 9.99 -12.25
N SER A 392 -22.86 10.91 -12.22
CA SER A 392 -23.14 12.36 -12.13
C SER A 392 -23.40 13.04 -13.48
N GLY A 393 -23.01 12.40 -14.59
CA GLY A 393 -22.98 13.01 -15.92
C GLY A 393 -21.94 14.13 -16.05
N THR A 394 -20.96 14.22 -15.14
CA THR A 394 -19.95 15.29 -15.12
C THR A 394 -18.55 14.75 -14.84
N ALA A 395 -17.54 15.33 -15.48
CA ALA A 395 -16.13 14.99 -15.29
C ALA A 395 -15.28 16.25 -15.09
N PRO A 396 -14.16 16.16 -14.37
CA PRO A 396 -13.29 17.30 -14.16
C PRO A 396 -12.48 17.61 -15.42
N GLN A 397 -12.37 18.88 -15.78
CA GLN A 397 -11.41 19.35 -16.77
C GLN A 397 -10.01 19.38 -16.15
N GLN A 398 -9.10 18.57 -16.69
CA GLN A 398 -7.72 18.43 -16.20
C GLN A 398 -6.79 18.01 -17.34
N GLU A 399 -5.53 18.47 -17.30
CA GLU A 399 -4.47 17.94 -18.16
C GLU A 399 -3.95 16.65 -17.51
N ALA A 400 -4.35 15.52 -18.07
CA ALA A 400 -4.08 14.21 -17.52
C ALA A 400 -4.03 13.16 -18.63
N GLU A 401 -3.14 12.20 -18.44
CA GLU A 401 -2.94 11.09 -19.38
C GLU A 401 -3.36 9.76 -18.75
N LEU A 402 -4.12 8.99 -19.52
CA LEU A 402 -4.51 7.63 -19.18
C LEU A 402 -3.60 6.65 -19.92
N GLU A 403 -2.78 5.96 -19.16
CA GLU A 403 -2.02 4.81 -19.62
C GLU A 403 -2.79 3.52 -19.25
N MET A 404 -2.81 2.55 -20.16
CA MET A 404 -3.48 1.26 -19.93
C MET A 404 -2.60 0.11 -20.41
N THR A 405 -2.18 -0.71 -19.46
CA THR A 405 -1.47 -1.97 -19.72
C THR A 405 -2.37 -3.15 -19.31
N PRO A 406 -3.00 -3.88 -20.26
CA PRO A 406 -3.84 -5.02 -19.93
C PRO A 406 -3.09 -6.14 -19.22
N VAL A 407 -3.73 -6.76 -18.23
CA VAL A 407 -3.09 -7.75 -17.34
C VAL A 407 -2.59 -9.00 -18.08
N ASP A 408 -3.27 -9.42 -19.14
CA ASP A 408 -2.91 -10.58 -19.97
C ASP A 408 -1.69 -10.31 -20.85
N LEU A 409 -1.58 -9.09 -21.39
CA LEU A 409 -0.41 -8.65 -22.13
C LEU A 409 0.79 -8.46 -21.19
N LEU A 410 0.58 -7.82 -20.04
CA LEU A 410 1.62 -7.61 -19.02
C LEU A 410 2.20 -8.93 -18.50
N SER A 411 1.32 -9.86 -18.12
CA SER A 411 1.75 -11.17 -17.64
C SER A 411 2.53 -11.95 -18.70
N GLU A 412 2.14 -11.84 -19.97
CA GLU A 412 2.89 -12.43 -21.08
C GLU A 412 4.26 -11.78 -21.28
N MET A 413 4.36 -10.45 -21.21
CA MET A 413 5.65 -9.75 -21.22
C MET A 413 6.57 -10.27 -20.12
N ILE A 414 6.08 -10.30 -18.88
CA ILE A 414 6.85 -10.74 -17.72
C ILE A 414 7.36 -12.17 -17.90
N ILE A 415 6.49 -13.11 -18.31
CA ILE A 415 6.89 -14.52 -18.47
C ILE A 415 7.84 -14.72 -19.65
N LYS A 416 7.61 -14.08 -20.81
CA LYS A 416 8.54 -14.21 -21.94
C LYS A 416 9.91 -13.60 -21.63
N LEU A 417 9.95 -12.49 -20.88
CA LEU A 417 11.20 -11.88 -20.41
C LEU A 417 11.91 -12.74 -19.37
N SER A 418 11.18 -13.35 -18.44
CA SER A 418 11.78 -14.18 -17.38
C SER A 418 12.45 -15.44 -17.91
N LEU A 419 12.06 -15.90 -19.11
CA LEU A 419 12.67 -17.02 -19.82
C LEU A 419 13.94 -16.64 -20.59
N GLN A 420 14.29 -15.35 -20.66
CA GLN A 420 15.53 -14.90 -21.29
C GLN A 420 16.70 -14.96 -20.32
N THR A 421 17.92 -15.13 -20.83
CA THR A 421 19.13 -15.00 -20.02
C THR A 421 19.27 -13.54 -19.56
N PRO A 422 19.38 -13.27 -18.25
CA PRO A 422 19.61 -11.92 -17.75
C PRO A 422 20.96 -11.38 -18.23
N GLU A 423 20.98 -10.11 -18.64
CA GLU A 423 22.20 -9.43 -19.09
C GLU A 423 23.11 -8.96 -17.94
N ALA A 424 22.58 -8.93 -16.72
CA ALA A 424 23.28 -8.55 -15.51
C ALA A 424 22.67 -9.29 -14.30
N THR A 425 23.34 -9.22 -13.15
CA THR A 425 22.84 -9.78 -11.89
C THR A 425 21.54 -9.11 -11.45
N HIS A 426 21.43 -7.79 -11.61
CA HIS A 426 20.23 -7.01 -11.26
C HIS A 426 19.71 -6.27 -12.49
N VAL A 427 18.46 -6.53 -12.87
CA VAL A 427 17.84 -6.00 -14.10
C VAL A 427 16.50 -5.34 -13.77
N TYR A 428 16.16 -4.24 -14.46
CA TYR A 428 14.95 -3.45 -14.19
C TYR A 428 14.19 -3.14 -15.49
N TYR A 429 12.93 -3.52 -15.62
CA TYR A 429 12.13 -3.24 -16.82
C TYR A 429 10.93 -2.36 -16.52
N ASN A 430 10.80 -1.27 -17.26
CA ASN A 430 9.64 -0.37 -17.19
C ASN A 430 8.55 -0.87 -18.15
N LEU A 431 7.56 -1.59 -17.62
CA LEU A 431 6.50 -2.28 -18.36
C LEU A 431 5.18 -1.48 -18.38
N HIS A 432 5.23 -0.18 -18.70
CA HIS A 432 4.02 0.58 -19.02
C HIS A 432 3.75 0.53 -20.52
N ASN A 433 2.61 1.01 -20.99
CA ASN A 433 2.36 1.25 -22.41
C ASN A 433 2.96 2.61 -22.82
N PRO A 434 3.76 2.72 -23.90
CA PRO A 434 4.33 4.01 -24.29
C PRO A 434 3.28 4.95 -24.91
N HIS A 435 2.10 4.43 -25.22
CA HIS A 435 0.96 5.22 -25.68
C HIS A 435 0.05 5.56 -24.49
N SER A 436 -0.39 6.81 -24.45
CA SER A 436 -1.38 7.31 -23.49
C SER A 436 -2.54 7.96 -24.24
N LEU A 437 -3.67 8.09 -23.54
CA LEU A 437 -4.86 8.77 -24.03
C LEU A 437 -5.13 9.99 -23.16
N GLN A 438 -5.35 11.15 -23.78
CA GLN A 438 -5.68 12.34 -23.03
C GLN A 438 -7.05 12.17 -22.35
N TRP A 439 -7.19 12.68 -21.14
CA TRP A 439 -8.44 12.60 -20.38
C TRP A 439 -9.63 13.15 -21.17
N GLN A 440 -9.47 14.26 -21.89
CA GLN A 440 -10.51 14.85 -22.73
C GLN A 440 -10.94 13.91 -23.86
N ASP A 441 -9.99 13.24 -24.51
CA ASP A 441 -10.28 12.31 -25.60
C ASP A 441 -10.99 11.06 -25.08
N TYR A 442 -10.66 10.61 -23.87
CA TYR A 442 -11.37 9.54 -23.20
C TYR A 442 -12.83 9.90 -22.93
N ILE A 443 -13.08 11.10 -22.37
CA ILE A 443 -14.45 11.59 -22.14
C ILE A 443 -15.20 11.81 -23.46
N TRP A 444 -14.55 12.32 -24.51
CA TRP A 444 -15.14 12.48 -25.83
C TRP A 444 -15.58 11.13 -26.43
N MET A 445 -14.74 10.11 -26.29
CA MET A 445 -15.07 8.74 -26.75
C MET A 445 -16.23 8.15 -25.95
N LEU A 446 -16.28 8.31 -24.62
CA LEU A 446 -17.40 7.85 -23.81
C LEU A 446 -18.73 8.51 -24.25
N ASN A 447 -18.71 9.81 -24.53
CA ASN A 447 -19.85 10.52 -25.09
C ASN A 447 -20.29 9.93 -26.45
N GLY A 448 -19.35 9.63 -27.34
CA GLY A 448 -19.63 8.97 -28.62
C GLY A 448 -20.22 7.56 -28.49
N LEU A 449 -20.04 6.92 -27.33
CA LEU A 449 -20.59 5.59 -27.00
C LEU A 449 -21.93 5.65 -26.26
N GLY A 450 -22.54 6.83 -26.11
CA GLY A 450 -23.84 6.99 -25.45
C GLY A 450 -23.77 7.19 -23.93
N TYR A 451 -22.61 7.54 -23.39
CA TYR A 451 -22.45 7.94 -22.00
C TYR A 451 -22.30 9.46 -21.92
N PRO A 452 -23.39 10.22 -21.70
CA PRO A 452 -23.33 11.68 -21.70
C PRO A 452 -22.56 12.19 -20.47
N ILE A 453 -21.43 12.84 -20.71
CA ILE A 453 -20.58 13.41 -19.67
C ILE A 453 -20.16 14.83 -20.08
N GLU A 454 -20.49 15.82 -19.25
CA GLU A 454 -20.04 17.19 -19.39
C GLU A 454 -18.70 17.43 -18.67
N LEU A 455 -17.73 18.02 -19.36
CA LEU A 455 -16.48 18.48 -18.73
C LEU A 455 -16.71 19.83 -18.05
N ILE A 456 -16.50 19.89 -16.74
CA ILE A 456 -16.64 21.10 -15.92
C ILE A 456 -15.33 21.44 -15.21
N ALA A 457 -15.19 22.68 -14.71
CA ALA A 457 -14.00 23.11 -13.99
C ALA A 457 -13.67 22.16 -12.82
N TYR A 458 -12.39 21.81 -12.65
CA TYR A 458 -11.94 20.85 -11.64
C TYR A 458 -12.45 21.19 -10.23
N GLU A 459 -12.36 22.46 -9.82
CA GLU A 459 -12.79 22.92 -8.50
C GLU A 459 -14.30 22.78 -8.31
N GLN A 460 -15.07 22.97 -9.38
CA GLN A 460 -16.52 22.76 -9.36
C GLN A 460 -16.82 21.27 -9.20
N TRP A 461 -16.26 20.44 -10.08
CA TRP A 461 -16.43 18.98 -10.03
C TRP A 461 -16.04 18.40 -8.68
N TYR A 462 -14.91 18.83 -8.14
CA TYR A 462 -14.39 18.36 -6.86
C TYR A 462 -15.36 18.71 -5.73
N ARG A 463 -15.87 19.95 -5.67
CA ARG A 463 -16.86 20.35 -4.64
C ARG A 463 -18.12 19.50 -4.72
N ASP A 464 -18.67 19.33 -5.92
CA ASP A 464 -19.93 18.62 -6.13
C ASP A 464 -19.77 17.12 -5.81
N THR A 465 -18.72 16.51 -6.34
CA THR A 465 -18.38 15.09 -6.10
C THR A 465 -18.13 14.85 -4.63
N PHE A 466 -17.28 15.66 -4.00
CA PHE A 466 -16.92 15.52 -2.59
C PHE A 466 -18.14 15.62 -1.66
N ALA A 467 -19.04 16.58 -1.93
CA ALA A 467 -20.28 16.72 -1.18
C ALA A 467 -21.22 15.50 -1.33
N ALA A 468 -21.15 14.80 -2.46
CA ALA A 468 -21.96 13.62 -2.75
C ALA A 468 -21.42 12.31 -2.13
N ILE A 469 -20.16 12.27 -1.64
CA ILE A 469 -19.54 11.04 -1.12
C ILE A 469 -20.23 10.58 0.18
N ASN A 470 -21.12 9.61 0.04
CA ASN A 470 -21.77 8.84 1.10
C ASN A 470 -21.45 7.35 0.97
N ASP A 471 -21.95 6.51 1.88
CA ASP A 471 -21.72 5.05 1.93
C ASP A 471 -22.09 4.29 0.65
N LYS A 472 -22.94 4.87 -0.22
CA LYS A 472 -23.35 4.29 -1.52
C LYS A 472 -22.60 4.88 -2.70
N HIS A 473 -21.83 5.95 -2.50
CA HIS A 473 -21.11 6.61 -3.58
C HIS A 473 -19.91 5.76 -4.03
N PRO A 474 -19.64 5.63 -5.35
CA PRO A 474 -18.52 4.82 -5.86
C PRO A 474 -17.15 5.16 -5.24
N LEU A 475 -16.91 6.46 -4.99
CA LEU A 475 -15.68 6.97 -4.38
C LEU A 475 -15.60 6.85 -2.85
N TYR A 476 -16.61 6.31 -2.17
CA TYR A 476 -16.62 6.20 -0.71
C TYR A 476 -15.40 5.47 -0.13
N PRO A 477 -14.94 4.33 -0.69
CA PRO A 477 -13.75 3.64 -0.18
C PRO A 477 -12.48 4.50 -0.27
N PHE A 478 -12.49 5.53 -1.12
CA PHE A 478 -11.36 6.43 -1.38
C PHE A 478 -11.60 7.83 -0.81
N LYS A 479 -12.66 8.05 -0.01
CA LYS A 479 -13.04 9.37 0.50
C LYS A 479 -11.86 10.11 1.16
N ALA A 480 -11.03 9.40 1.92
CA ALA A 480 -9.85 9.96 2.58
C ALA A 480 -8.84 10.59 1.60
N VAL A 481 -8.70 10.04 0.39
CA VAL A 481 -7.83 10.57 -0.68
C VAL A 481 -8.34 11.92 -1.15
N TYR A 482 -9.65 12.02 -1.38
CA TYR A 482 -10.30 13.27 -1.74
C TYR A 482 -10.24 14.27 -0.58
N GLU A 483 -10.53 13.85 0.66
CA GLU A 483 -10.47 14.72 1.87
C GLU A 483 -9.10 15.38 2.08
N ALA A 484 -8.01 14.67 1.79
CA ALA A 484 -6.66 15.19 1.92
C ALA A 484 -6.31 16.25 0.84
N ASN A 485 -7.19 16.47 -0.15
CA ASN A 485 -6.92 17.22 -1.38
C ASN A 485 -5.66 16.70 -2.10
N GLU A 486 -5.32 15.42 -1.85
CA GLU A 486 -4.18 14.68 -2.39
C GLU A 486 -4.54 13.98 -3.70
N VAL A 487 -5.63 14.41 -4.36
CA VAL A 487 -5.82 14.10 -5.77
C VAL A 487 -4.78 14.92 -6.52
N ALA A 488 -3.56 14.38 -6.51
CA ALA A 488 -2.52 14.71 -7.45
C ALA A 488 -3.19 14.67 -8.81
N LYS A 489 -3.04 15.77 -9.56
CA LYS A 489 -3.27 15.77 -11.00
C LYS A 489 -2.75 14.44 -11.55
N LEU A 490 -3.55 13.75 -12.36
CA LEU A 490 -3.20 12.54 -13.12
C LEU A 490 -2.13 12.88 -14.19
N ASP A 491 -1.12 13.65 -13.79
CA ASP A 491 -0.05 14.20 -14.59
C ASP A 491 1.19 13.36 -14.25
N LEU A 492 1.10 12.07 -14.57
CA LEU A 492 2.22 11.16 -14.50
C LEU A 492 2.90 11.21 -15.87
N PRO A 493 4.13 11.74 -15.97
CA PRO A 493 4.76 11.95 -17.27
C PRO A 493 5.37 10.64 -17.79
N TYR A 494 4.52 9.62 -18.03
CA TYR A 494 4.94 8.31 -18.56
C TYR A 494 5.80 8.46 -19.82
N ALA A 495 5.48 9.44 -20.66
CA ALA A 495 6.23 9.80 -21.86
C ALA A 495 7.71 10.16 -21.62
N LYS A 496 8.09 10.56 -20.39
CA LYS A 496 9.48 10.94 -20.03
C LYS A 496 10.30 9.77 -19.51
N ILE A 497 9.70 8.59 -19.32
CA ILE A 497 10.38 7.42 -18.79
C ILE A 497 11.15 6.72 -19.91
N LYS A 498 12.44 6.51 -19.71
CA LYS A 498 13.30 5.80 -20.66
C LYS A 498 12.97 4.29 -20.68
N ARG A 499 12.97 3.74 -21.89
CA ARG A 499 12.55 2.36 -22.20
C ARG A 499 13.33 1.67 -23.32
N THR A 500 14.46 2.25 -23.72
CA THR A 500 15.18 1.80 -24.91
C THR A 500 15.55 0.31 -24.83
N ARG A 501 15.90 -0.21 -23.65
CA ARG A 501 16.24 -1.63 -23.49
C ARG A 501 15.00 -2.50 -23.60
N ILE A 502 13.97 -2.21 -22.82
CA ILE A 502 12.76 -3.04 -22.82
C ILE A 502 12.08 -3.07 -24.19
N ASP A 503 12.00 -1.94 -24.90
CA ASP A 503 11.37 -1.89 -26.23
C ASP A 503 12.12 -2.75 -27.25
N ALA A 504 13.46 -2.79 -27.16
CA ALA A 504 14.27 -3.67 -28.00
C ALA A 504 14.04 -5.17 -27.68
N MET A 505 13.85 -5.52 -26.40
CA MET A 505 13.55 -6.89 -25.99
C MET A 505 12.14 -7.32 -26.38
N LEU A 506 11.13 -6.50 -26.14
CA LEU A 506 9.75 -6.79 -26.51
C LEU A 506 9.61 -6.97 -28.03
N LYS A 507 10.33 -6.17 -28.83
CA LYS A 507 10.41 -6.36 -30.28
C LYS A 507 11.01 -7.71 -30.68
N LYS A 508 12.07 -8.18 -30.00
CA LYS A 508 12.65 -9.52 -30.24
C LYS A 508 11.70 -10.65 -29.87
N LEU A 509 10.83 -10.42 -28.89
CA LEU A 509 9.84 -11.39 -28.41
C LEU A 509 8.50 -11.34 -29.17
N ASP A 510 8.42 -10.50 -30.22
CA ASP A 510 7.21 -10.20 -31.00
C ASP A 510 6.02 -9.80 -30.13
N ILE A 511 6.28 -9.02 -29.08
CA ILE A 511 5.23 -8.45 -28.23
C ILE A 511 4.99 -7.00 -28.65
N ARG A 512 3.74 -6.68 -28.94
CA ARG A 512 3.33 -5.34 -29.39
C ARG A 512 2.55 -4.62 -28.30
N HIS A 513 2.79 -3.32 -28.19
CA HIS A 513 1.96 -2.44 -27.36
C HIS A 513 0.63 -2.15 -28.04
N ILE A 514 -0.38 -1.85 -27.22
CA ILE A 514 -1.66 -1.37 -27.72
C ILE A 514 -1.50 0.10 -28.10
N GLN A 515 -1.80 0.41 -29.36
CA GLN A 515 -1.75 1.76 -29.91
C GLN A 515 -3.11 2.43 -29.88
N ASP A 516 -4.15 1.67 -30.21
CA ASP A 516 -5.54 2.13 -30.20
C ASP A 516 -6.27 1.54 -28.99
N TYR A 517 -6.67 2.40 -28.07
CA TYR A 517 -7.40 2.01 -26.87
C TYR A 517 -8.91 1.87 -27.08
N GLN A 518 -9.47 2.29 -28.22
CA GLN A 518 -10.92 2.24 -28.42
C GLN A 518 -11.49 0.81 -28.32
N PRO A 519 -10.91 -0.23 -28.96
CA PRO A 519 -11.40 -1.60 -28.80
C PRO A 519 -11.29 -2.11 -27.35
N LEU A 520 -10.25 -1.68 -26.64
CA LEU A 520 -10.00 -2.06 -25.25
C LEU A 520 -11.06 -1.46 -24.32
N ILE A 521 -11.34 -0.16 -24.48
CA ILE A 521 -12.33 0.56 -23.70
C ILE A 521 -13.73 -0.01 -23.92
N LEU A 522 -14.09 -0.30 -25.17
CA LEU A 522 -15.35 -0.97 -25.50
C LEU A 522 -15.49 -2.29 -24.73
N ARG A 523 -14.44 -3.13 -24.75
CA ARG A 523 -14.45 -4.41 -24.04
C ARG A 523 -14.58 -4.23 -22.52
N TYR A 524 -13.93 -3.23 -21.96
CA TYR A 524 -14.04 -2.93 -20.53
C TYR A 524 -15.46 -2.47 -20.17
N LEU A 525 -16.06 -1.57 -20.95
CA LEU A 525 -17.43 -1.10 -20.73
C LEU A 525 -18.44 -2.25 -20.82
N GLU A 526 -18.29 -3.15 -21.80
CA GLU A 526 -19.12 -4.36 -21.91
C GLU A 526 -19.05 -5.22 -20.64
N PHE A 527 -17.84 -5.54 -20.17
CA PHE A 527 -17.64 -6.32 -18.94
C PHE A 527 -18.21 -5.61 -17.70
N LEU A 528 -17.96 -4.31 -17.56
CA LEU A 528 -18.45 -3.51 -16.44
C LEU A 528 -19.99 -3.42 -16.44
N THR A 529 -20.62 -3.40 -17.61
CA THR A 529 -22.09 -3.44 -17.74
C THR A 529 -22.63 -4.83 -17.39
N GLN A 530 -22.03 -5.90 -17.92
CA GLN A 530 -22.44 -7.28 -17.67
C GLN A 530 -22.27 -7.69 -16.19
N SER A 531 -21.24 -7.16 -15.53
CA SER A 531 -21.02 -7.38 -14.09
C SER A 531 -22.00 -6.61 -13.19
N GLY A 532 -22.82 -5.72 -13.76
CA GLY A 532 -23.72 -4.83 -13.02
C GLY A 532 -23.00 -3.68 -12.33
N PHE A 533 -21.72 -3.45 -12.65
CA PHE A 533 -20.97 -2.32 -12.11
C PHE A 533 -21.42 -0.99 -12.74
N LEU A 534 -21.68 -0.96 -14.05
CA LEU A 534 -22.27 0.18 -14.76
C LEU A 534 -23.73 -0.11 -15.16
N GLY A 535 -24.55 0.94 -15.24
CA GLY A 535 -25.85 0.88 -15.90
C GLY A 535 -25.70 0.75 -17.42
N MET A 536 -26.77 0.34 -18.12
CA MET A 536 -26.77 0.33 -19.59
C MET A 536 -26.67 1.78 -20.12
N ALA A 537 -25.96 1.96 -21.24
CA ALA A 537 -25.92 3.23 -21.96
C ALA A 537 -27.35 3.70 -22.31
N ALA A 538 -27.53 5.03 -22.29
CA ALA A 538 -28.84 5.68 -22.48
C ALA A 538 -29.33 5.62 -23.93
#